data_AF-A0A6V7J865-F1
#
_entry.id   AF-A0A6V7J865-F1
#
_cell.length_a   1.000
_cell.length_b   1.000
_cell.length_c   1.000
_cell.angle_alpha   90.00
_cell.angle_beta   90.00
_cell.angle_gamma   90.00
#
_symmetry.space_group_name_H-M   'P 1'
#
loop_
_entity.id
_entity.type
_entity.pdbx_description
1 polymer ?
#
loop_
_entity_poly.entity_id
_entity_poly.type
_entity_poly.pdbx_seq_one_letter_code
_entity_poly.pdbx_strand_id
1 'polypeptide(L)' 'PPDIIDHETSTDMIVREGSNVTLKCSASGSPPPTIAWRREDNDRIMLSDEQK' A
#
# COMPACT_ATOMS: atom_id res chain seq x y z
N PRO A 1 13.91 -9.66 11.82
CA PRO A 1 12.74 -9.76 10.91
C PRO A 1 12.11 -8.37 10.78
N PRO A 2 11.44 -8.04 9.66
CA PRO A 2 10.68 -6.80 9.57
C PRO A 2 9.48 -6.83 10.54
N ASP A 3 9.15 -5.67 11.10
CA ASP A 3 8.03 -5.47 12.01
C ASP A 3 7.16 -4.31 11.51
N ILE A 4 5.85 -4.52 11.39
CA ILE A 4 4.92 -3.53 10.85
C ILE A 4 4.54 -2.57 11.97
N ILE A 5 4.64 -1.27 11.69
CA ILE A 5 4.27 -0.22 12.63
C ILE A 5 2.79 0.11 12.40
N ASP A 6 1.91 -0.59 13.11
CA ASP A 6 0.46 -0.55 12.90
C ASP A 6 -0.13 0.87 13.00
N HIS A 7 0.33 1.68 13.96
CA HIS A 7 -0.19 3.05 14.17
C HIS A 7 0.17 4.04 13.06
N GLU A 8 1.16 3.72 12.22
CA GLU A 8 1.58 4.54 11.07
C GLU A 8 1.12 3.97 9.74
N THR A 9 0.50 2.78 9.76
CA THR A 9 0.06 2.03 8.57
C THR A 9 -1.44 2.22 8.39
N SER A 10 -1.88 2.32 7.13
CA SER A 10 -3.29 2.45 6.78
C SER A 10 -4.08 1.20 7.20
N THR A 11 -5.26 1.41 7.75
CA THR A 11 -6.27 0.35 7.99
C THR A 11 -7.24 0.27 6.82
N ASP A 12 -8.31 -0.53 6.96
CA ASP A 12 -9.38 -0.61 5.97
C ASP A 12 -10.01 0.77 5.70
N MET A 13 -10.16 1.09 4.41
CA MET A 13 -10.74 2.36 3.94
C MET A 13 -11.84 2.09 2.93
N ILE A 14 -12.95 2.82 3.06
CA ILE A 14 -14.04 2.82 2.07
C ILE A 14 -14.00 4.16 1.35
N VAL A 15 -13.77 4.12 0.03
CA VAL A 15 -13.69 5.30 -0.82
C VAL A 15 -14.75 5.26 -1.90
N ARG A 16 -15.21 6.43 -2.35
CA ARG A 16 -16.16 6.55 -3.45
C ARG A 16 -15.45 6.29 -4.78
N GLU A 17 -16.19 5.75 -5.74
CA GLU A 17 -15.71 5.60 -7.11
C GLU A 17 -15.24 6.95 -7.68
N GLY A 18 -14.12 6.92 -8.41
CA GLY A 18 -13.47 8.12 -8.96
C GLY A 18 -12.77 9.01 -7.94
N SER A 19 -12.78 8.67 -6.65
CA SER A 19 -12.03 9.39 -5.62
C SER A 19 -10.62 8.83 -5.46
N ASN A 20 -9.68 9.69 -5.06
CA ASN A 20 -8.31 9.28 -4.80
C ASN A 20 -8.16 8.68 -3.40
N VAL A 21 -7.31 7.66 -3.29
CA VAL A 21 -6.93 7.03 -2.03
C VAL A 21 -5.41 6.87 -1.95
N THR A 22 -4.85 7.05 -0.75
CA THR A 22 -3.42 6.86 -0.47
C THR A 22 -3.27 5.83 0.63
N LEU A 23 -2.65 4.70 0.31
CA LEU A 23 -2.30 3.65 1.29
C LEU A 23 -0.87 3.88 1.80
N LYS A 24 -0.71 3.94 3.12
CA LYS A 24 0.59 4.10 3.80
C LYS A 24 0.95 2.79 4.49
N CYS A 25 2.21 2.39 4.39
CA CYS A 25 2.77 1.27 5.15
C CYS A 25 4.08 1.73 5.77
N SER A 26 4.27 1.41 7.04
CA SER A 26 5.48 1.73 7.79
C SER A 26 5.97 0.45 8.46
N ALA A 27 7.26 0.13 8.28
CA ALA A 27 7.86 -1.06 8.84
C ALA A 27 9.28 -0.76 9.32
N SER A 28 9.68 -1.40 10.42
CA SER A 28 11.02 -1.33 10.98
C SER A 28 11.75 -2.67 10.83
N GLY A 29 13.08 -2.64 10.80
CA GLY A 29 13.89 -3.85 10.65
C GLY A 29 15.36 -3.50 10.49
N SER A 30 16.23 -4.47 10.77
CA SER A 30 17.67 -4.38 10.50
C SER A 30 18.11 -5.60 9.70
N PRO A 31 18.51 -5.45 8.43
CA PRO A 31 18.55 -4.20 7.65
C PRO A 31 17.15 -3.60 7.36
N PRO A 32 17.07 -2.32 6.94
CA PRO A 32 15.80 -1.66 6.64
C PRO A 32 14.96 -2.45 5.62
N PRO A 33 13.63 -2.62 5.86
CA PRO A 33 12.79 -3.39 4.97
C PRO A 33 12.48 -2.65 3.67
N THR A 34 12.24 -3.41 2.60
CA THR A 34 11.67 -2.90 1.35
C THR A 34 10.16 -3.07 1.37
N ILE A 35 9.43 -2.00 1.06
CA ILE A 35 7.96 -2.00 1.04
C ILE A 35 7.48 -2.13 -0.40
N ALA A 36 6.59 -3.08 -0.66
CA ALA A 36 5.94 -3.28 -1.96
C ALA A 36 4.45 -3.54 -1.78
N TRP A 37 3.63 -2.97 -2.66
CA TRP A 37 2.18 -3.15 -2.65
C TRP A 37 1.77 -4.22 -3.65
N ARG A 38 0.74 -5.00 -3.28
CA ARG A 38 0.08 -5.97 -4.15
C ARG A 38 -1.41 -6.03 -3.81
N ARG A 39 -2.22 -6.46 -4.77
CA ARG A 39 -3.62 -6.82 -4.48
C ARG A 39 -3.66 -8.16 -3.76
N GLU A 40 -4.66 -8.33 -2.90
CA GLU A 40 -4.86 -9.58 -2.14
C GLU A 40 -5.18 -10.76 -3.07
N ASP A 41 -5.96 -10.51 -4.12
CA ASP A 41 -6.30 -11.48 -5.16
C ASP A 41 -5.15 -11.77 -6.14
N ASN A 42 -3.98 -11.17 -5.91
CA ASN A 42 -2.78 -11.29 -6.74
C ASN A 42 -2.99 -10.82 -8.20
N ASP A 43 -4.04 -10.06 -8.45
CA ASP A 43 -4.26 -9.40 -9.74
C ASP A 43 -3.39 -8.13 -9.85
N ARG A 44 -3.28 -7.59 -11.06
CA ARG A 44 -2.45 -6.42 -11.36
C ARG A 44 -3.07 -5.17 -10.74
N ILE A 45 -2.22 -4.34 -10.12
CA ILE A 45 -2.59 -2.97 -9.75
C ILE A 45 -2.63 -2.17 -11.04
N MET A 46 -3.82 -1.70 -11.41
CA MET A 46 -4.01 -0.83 -12.58
C MET A 46 -3.42 0.54 -12.24
N LEU A 47 -2.16 0.77 -12.61
CA LEU A 47 -1.51 2.07 -12.52
C LEU A 47 -2.04 2.92 -13.68
N SER A 48 -2.74 4.01 -13.39
CA SER A 48 -3.31 4.92 -14.39
C SER A 48 -2.24 5.80 -15.08
N ASP A 49 -1.01 5.32 -15.23
CA ASP A 49 0.11 6.05 -15.84
C ASP A 49 0.33 5.70 -17.32
N GLU A 50 -0.75 5.49 -18.09
CA GLU A 50 -0.74 5.49 -19.57
C GLU A 50 -2.08 6.00 -20.15
N GLN A 51 -2.47 7.24 -19.82
CA GLN A 51 -3.43 8.01 -20.64
C GLN A 51 -2.74 9.22 -21.29
N LYS A 52 -1.70 8.96 -22.08
CA LYS A 52 -1.29 9.88 -23.15
C LYS A 52 -0.95 9.11 -24.43
#